data_AF-I4N3M0-F1
#
_entry.id   AF-I4N3M0-F1
#
_cell.length_a   1.000
_cell.length_b   1.000
_cell.length_c   1.000
_cell.angle_alpha   90.00
_cell.angle_beta   90.00
_cell.angle_gamma   90.00
#
_symmetry.space_group_name_H-M   'P 1'
#
loop_
_entity.id
_entity.type
_entity.pdbx_description
1 polymer ?
#
loop_
_entity_poly.entity_id
_entity_poly.type
_entity_poly.pdbx_seq_one_letter_code
_entity_poly.pdbx_strand_id
1 'polypeptide(L)'
;MNDKTIEQEIQAKGLTAPRVTPGDLQANIAAVHFFTAANGIAGACDGYKLLDTANHGMHLLTFCVLVLRNGFTVTGESACASPENFDAEIGRKIARQNAEQKIWPLMGYALKQQLFQAASLSDEQICDDLNAELDRGTVAAQAVARHVLSMGANQASLPVEVDGHALTVSVSPGEASEQA
;
A
#
# COMPACT_ATOMS: atom_id res chain seq x y z
N MET A 1 1.77 24.47 0.38
CA MET A 1 0.72 24.05 -0.57
C MET A 1 -0.22 23.12 0.19
N ASN A 2 -1.53 23.31 0.11
CA ASN A 2 -2.52 22.47 0.78
C ASN A 2 -2.87 21.29 -0.14
N ASP A 3 -2.94 20.07 0.38
CA ASP A 3 -3.26 18.87 -0.41
C ASP A 3 -4.58 19.00 -1.16
N LYS A 4 -5.53 19.77 -0.61
CA LYS A 4 -6.80 20.11 -1.29
C LYS A 4 -6.61 20.92 -2.56
N THR A 5 -5.64 21.84 -2.59
CA THR A 5 -5.35 22.68 -3.76
C THR A 5 -4.74 21.84 -4.89
N ILE A 6 -3.83 20.93 -4.55
CA ILE A 6 -3.21 20.03 -5.53
C ILE A 6 -4.26 19.09 -6.14
N GLU A 7 -5.15 18.52 -5.32
CA GLU A 7 -6.22 17.63 -5.82
C GLU A 7 -7.19 18.37 -6.77
N GLN A 8 -7.53 19.63 -6.47
CA GLN A 8 -8.33 20.48 -7.37
C GLN A 8 -7.64 20.72 -8.71
N GLU A 9 -6.32 20.96 -8.72
CA GLU A 9 -5.56 21.12 -9.96
C GLU A 9 -5.50 19.83 -10.79
N ILE A 10 -5.36 18.68 -10.15
CA ILE A 10 -5.36 17.36 -10.82
C ILE A 10 -6.71 17.13 -11.51
N GLN A 11 -7.81 17.42 -10.81
CA GLN A 11 -9.16 17.31 -11.36
C GLN A 11 -9.41 18.31 -12.49
N ALA A 12 -8.97 19.56 -12.34
CA ALA A 12 -9.07 20.58 -13.38
C ALA A 12 -8.30 20.20 -14.66
N LYS A 13 -7.23 19.41 -14.54
CA LYS A 13 -6.47 18.85 -15.67
C LYS A 13 -7.09 17.60 -16.28
N GLY A 14 -8.25 17.13 -15.78
CA GLY A 14 -8.94 15.95 -16.31
C GLY A 14 -8.25 14.62 -16.02
N LEU A 15 -7.36 14.57 -15.02
CA LEU A 15 -6.63 13.35 -14.67
C LEU A 15 -7.53 12.46 -13.79
N THR A 16 -8.13 11.44 -14.39
CA THR A 16 -9.14 10.56 -13.76
C THR A 16 -8.62 9.19 -13.33
N ALA A 17 -7.33 8.91 -13.51
CA ALA A 17 -6.74 7.64 -13.07
C ALA A 17 -6.90 7.44 -11.55
N PRO A 18 -7.13 6.20 -11.08
CA PRO A 18 -7.26 5.90 -9.65
C PRO A 18 -6.05 6.38 -8.87
N ARG A 19 -6.30 7.04 -7.73
CA ARG A 19 -5.27 7.55 -6.82
C ARG A 19 -5.80 7.59 -5.40
N VAL A 20 -4.89 7.66 -4.44
CA VAL A 20 -5.24 7.93 -3.04
C VAL A 20 -5.44 9.42 -2.87
N THR A 21 -6.59 9.82 -2.33
CA THR A 21 -6.91 11.21 -2.00
C THR A 21 -6.72 11.49 -0.51
N PRO A 22 -6.68 12.77 -0.10
CA PRO A 22 -6.68 13.11 1.32
C PRO A 22 -7.92 12.58 2.05
N GLY A 23 -9.06 12.54 1.36
CA GLY A 23 -10.30 11.98 1.89
C GLY A 23 -10.19 10.49 2.19
N ASP A 24 -9.58 9.72 1.29
CA ASP A 24 -9.37 8.28 1.46
C ASP A 24 -8.48 7.99 2.66
N LEU A 25 -7.41 8.77 2.83
CA LEU A 25 -6.53 8.66 4.00
C LEU A 25 -7.32 8.87 5.29
N GLN A 26 -8.07 9.97 5.38
CA GLN A 26 -8.86 10.27 6.58
C GLN A 26 -9.93 9.22 6.84
N ALA A 27 -10.58 8.72 5.78
CA ALA A 27 -11.57 7.66 5.89
C ALA A 27 -10.96 6.34 6.37
N ASN A 28 -9.68 6.06 6.06
CA ASN A 28 -8.99 4.84 6.46
C ASN A 28 -8.50 4.84 7.92
N ILE A 29 -8.44 6.00 8.58
CA ILE A 29 -8.08 6.09 10.01
C ILE A 29 -9.30 5.69 10.86
N ALA A 30 -9.15 4.63 11.66
CA ALA A 30 -10.16 4.13 12.58
C ALA A 30 -10.05 4.77 13.98
N ALA A 31 -8.84 4.97 14.48
CA ALA A 31 -8.60 5.60 15.79
C ALA A 31 -7.28 6.39 15.80
N VAL A 32 -7.19 7.34 16.73
CA VAL A 32 -6.00 8.18 16.93
C VAL A 32 -5.70 8.29 18.42
N HIS A 33 -4.47 7.96 18.80
CA HIS A 33 -3.99 8.06 20.17
C HIS A 33 -2.79 8.99 20.24
N PHE A 34 -2.73 9.80 21.30
CA PHE A 34 -1.61 10.69 21.57
C PHE A 34 -1.07 10.46 22.97
N PHE A 35 0.25 10.45 23.10
CA PHE A 35 0.93 10.36 24.39
C PHE A 35 2.34 10.92 24.27
N THR A 36 2.95 11.31 25.39
CA THR A 36 4.37 11.71 25.41
C THR A 36 5.25 10.52 25.75
N ALA A 37 6.56 10.59 25.46
CA ALA A 37 7.51 9.56 25.90
C ALA A 37 7.43 9.32 27.42
N ALA A 38 7.25 10.38 28.21
CA ALA A 38 7.03 10.29 29.64
C ALA A 38 5.78 9.48 30.01
N ASN A 39 4.68 9.61 29.26
CA ASN A 39 3.49 8.76 29.45
C ASN A 39 3.78 7.30 29.11
N GLY A 40 4.57 7.03 28.06
CA GLY A 40 4.99 5.68 27.71
C GLY A 40 5.81 5.01 28.80
N ILE A 41 6.78 5.72 29.37
CA ILE A 41 7.58 5.25 30.52
C ILE A 41 6.69 4.96 31.72
N ALA A 42 5.79 5.89 32.06
CA ALA A 42 4.87 5.74 33.18
C ALA A 42 3.93 4.54 33.03
N GLY A 43 3.51 4.20 31.81
CA GLY A 43 2.69 3.02 31.53
C GLY A 43 3.47 1.71 31.53
N ALA A 44 4.76 1.73 31.19
CA ALA A 44 5.60 0.53 31.13
C ALA A 44 6.14 0.08 32.50
N CYS A 45 6.36 1.03 33.42
CA CYS A 45 6.81 0.74 34.77
C CYS A 45 5.60 0.86 35.71
N ASP A 46 5.04 -0.26 36.18
CA ASP A 46 3.88 -0.37 37.10
C ASP A 46 3.88 0.64 38.28
N GLY A 47 3.54 1.89 38.00
CA GLY A 47 3.32 2.97 38.95
C GLY A 47 4.52 3.45 39.80
N TYR A 48 5.76 2.96 39.65
CA TYR A 48 6.85 3.35 40.57
C TYR A 48 7.96 4.25 40.00
N LYS A 49 7.93 5.50 40.52
CA LYS A 49 9.02 6.44 40.82
C LYS A 49 10.44 6.02 40.40
N LEU A 50 10.77 6.22 39.13
CA LEU A 50 12.15 6.49 38.75
C LEU A 50 12.24 7.41 37.53
N LEU A 51 11.38 8.42 37.44
CA LEU A 51 11.72 9.59 36.63
C LEU A 51 12.57 10.49 37.51
N ASP A 52 13.85 10.14 37.52
CA ASP A 52 14.91 11.11 37.62
C ASP A 52 14.50 12.34 36.80
N THR A 53 14.27 13.43 37.52
CA THR A 53 13.92 14.76 37.00
C THR A 53 14.96 15.30 36.01
N ALA A 54 16.04 14.57 35.74
CA ALA A 54 17.06 14.93 34.76
C ALA A 54 16.58 14.87 33.29
N ASN A 55 15.64 13.98 32.93
CA ASN A 55 15.33 13.73 31.50
C ASN A 55 14.11 14.53 30.97
N HIS A 56 14.18 15.86 31.09
CA HIS A 56 13.13 16.80 30.66
C HIS A 56 12.64 16.58 29.22
N GLY A 57 13.51 16.07 28.34
CA GLY A 57 13.16 15.77 26.94
C GLY A 57 12.01 14.76 26.77
N MET A 58 11.77 13.89 27.75
CA MET A 58 10.70 12.88 27.66
C MET A 58 9.29 13.49 27.68
N HIS A 59 9.14 14.68 28.27
CA HIS A 59 7.87 15.42 28.26
C HIS A 59 7.65 16.22 26.97
N LEU A 60 8.72 16.42 26.18
CA LEU A 60 8.70 17.23 24.95
C LEU A 60 8.44 16.40 23.69
N LEU A 61 8.65 15.08 23.77
CA LEU A 61 8.44 14.16 22.67
C LEU A 61 6.99 13.65 22.67
N THR A 62 6.20 14.12 21.70
CA THR A 62 4.81 13.70 21.48
C THR A 62 4.75 12.62 20.39
N PHE A 63 4.05 11.54 20.69
CA PHE A 63 3.69 10.49 19.73
C PHE A 63 2.23 10.63 19.31
N CYS A 64 1.98 10.32 18.05
CA CYS A 64 0.67 10.03 17.49
C CYS A 64 0.67 8.58 17.00
N VAL A 65 -0.34 7.81 17.34
CA VAL A 65 -0.56 6.46 16.82
C VAL A 65 -1.90 6.45 16.10
N LEU A 66 -1.84 6.22 14.79
CA LEU A 66 -3.00 5.99 13.94
C LEU A 66 -3.27 4.48 13.90
N VAL A 67 -4.50 4.09 14.18
CA VAL A 67 -5.00 2.73 13.91
C VAL A 67 -5.81 2.81 12.63
N LEU A 68 -5.45 2.03 11.61
CA LEU A 68 -6.16 1.97 10.34
C LEU A 68 -7.29 0.94 10.39
N ARG A 69 -8.23 1.02 9.44
CA ARG A 69 -9.38 0.10 9.36
C ARG A 69 -9.00 -1.37 9.21
N ASN A 70 -7.83 -1.66 8.63
CA ASN A 70 -7.30 -3.02 8.51
C ASN A 70 -6.56 -3.50 9.76
N GLY A 71 -6.53 -2.71 10.84
CA GLY A 71 -5.81 -3.03 12.07
C GLY A 71 -4.32 -2.67 12.06
N PHE A 72 -3.77 -2.18 10.94
CA PHE A 72 -2.39 -1.72 10.89
C PHE A 72 -2.21 -0.42 11.67
N THR A 73 -1.09 -0.29 12.38
CA THR A 73 -0.78 0.90 13.18
C THR A 73 0.39 1.67 12.60
N VAL A 74 0.26 3.00 12.54
CA VAL A 74 1.30 3.90 12.06
C VAL A 74 1.58 4.95 13.12
N THR A 75 2.85 5.17 13.43
CA THR A 75 3.27 6.19 14.39
C THR A 75 3.75 7.46 13.68
N GLY A 76 3.62 8.59 14.34
CA GLY A 76 4.29 9.82 13.99
C GLY A 76 4.74 10.55 15.24
N GLU A 77 5.82 11.29 15.13
CA GLU A 77 6.53 11.84 16.28
C GLU A 77 6.74 13.35 16.09
N SER A 78 6.64 14.10 17.18
CA SER A 78 7.02 15.50 17.24
C SER A 78 7.92 15.71 18.45
N ALA A 79 9.19 15.99 18.20
CA ALA A 79 10.18 16.30 19.22
C ALA A 79 10.36 17.82 19.30
N CYS A 80 9.96 18.42 20.43
CA CYS A 80 10.24 19.84 20.66
C CYS A 80 11.68 20.05 21.15
N ALA A 81 12.36 21.03 20.57
CA ALA A 81 13.78 21.31 20.85
C ALA A 81 14.03 21.97 22.22
N SER A 82 13.04 22.68 22.77
CA SER A 82 13.18 23.35 24.06
C SER A 82 11.86 23.37 24.86
N PRO A 83 11.89 23.21 26.18
CA PRO A 83 10.70 23.27 27.02
C PRO A 83 9.91 24.58 26.90
N GLU A 84 10.60 25.71 26.70
CA GLU A 84 10.00 27.04 26.62
C GLU A 84 9.09 27.20 25.38
N ASN A 85 9.39 26.44 24.33
CA ASN A 85 8.65 26.44 23.07
C ASN A 85 7.70 25.23 22.96
N PHE A 86 7.49 24.50 24.05
CA PHE A 86 6.61 23.33 24.05
C PHE A 86 5.15 23.75 24.03
N ASP A 87 4.45 23.34 22.99
CA ASP A 87 3.00 23.42 22.87
C ASP A 87 2.46 22.03 22.53
N ALA A 88 1.67 21.46 23.43
CA ALA A 88 1.15 20.11 23.30
C ALA A 88 0.17 19.98 22.13
N GLU A 89 -0.59 21.02 21.78
CA GLU A 89 -1.50 20.98 20.64
C GLU A 89 -0.75 21.01 19.31
N ILE A 90 0.27 21.87 19.21
CA ILE A 90 1.16 21.92 18.04
C ILE A 90 1.90 20.59 17.89
N GLY A 91 2.45 20.05 18.97
CA GLY A 91 3.11 18.74 18.98
C GLY A 91 2.21 17.62 18.47
N ARG A 92 0.95 17.57 18.91
CA ARG A 92 -0.05 16.61 18.41
C ARG A 92 -0.35 16.79 16.92
N LYS A 93 -0.49 18.02 16.44
CA LYS A 93 -0.73 18.32 15.02
C LYS A 93 0.43 17.83 14.15
N ILE A 94 1.67 18.15 14.54
CA ILE A 94 2.88 17.72 13.81
C ILE A 94 3.03 16.20 13.86
N ALA A 95 2.88 15.58 15.03
CA ALA A 95 2.98 14.14 15.18
C ALA A 95 1.94 13.41 14.31
N ARG A 96 0.70 13.92 14.23
CA ARG A 96 -0.32 13.40 13.32
C ARG A 96 0.08 13.55 11.87
N GLN A 97 0.49 14.74 11.43
CA GLN A 97 0.92 14.97 10.04
C GLN A 97 2.06 14.03 9.64
N ASN A 98 3.02 13.79 10.54
CA ASN A 98 4.12 12.87 10.29
C ASN A 98 3.63 11.41 10.15
N ALA A 99 2.62 10.99 10.92
CA ALA A 99 2.01 9.67 10.76
C ALA A 99 1.24 9.56 9.42
N GLU A 100 0.51 10.61 9.04
CA GLU A 100 -0.22 10.68 7.76
C GLU A 100 0.75 10.64 6.56
N GLN A 101 1.89 11.32 6.64
CA GLN A 101 2.94 11.27 5.61
C GLN A 101 3.54 9.87 5.43
N LYS A 102 3.68 9.09 6.51
CA LYS A 102 4.18 7.71 6.43
C LYS A 102 3.17 6.75 5.80
N ILE A 103 1.87 6.90 6.10
CA ILE A 103 0.85 6.01 5.57
C ILE A 103 0.50 6.31 4.11
N TRP A 104 0.65 7.55 3.66
CA TRP A 104 0.36 7.96 2.28
C TRP A 104 1.02 7.08 1.20
N PRO A 105 2.36 6.88 1.18
CA PRO A 105 2.99 6.02 0.18
C PRO A 105 2.56 4.56 0.28
N LEU A 106 2.26 4.05 1.48
CA LEU A 106 1.79 2.68 1.68
C LEU A 106 0.37 2.47 1.14
N MET A 107 -0.51 3.46 1.30
CA MET A 107 -1.83 3.44 0.65
C MET A 107 -1.70 3.49 -0.88
N GLY A 108 -0.75 4.28 -1.40
CA GLY A 108 -0.44 4.30 -2.83
C GLY A 108 0.03 2.93 -3.35
N TYR A 109 0.93 2.28 -2.60
CA TYR A 109 1.36 0.91 -2.89
C TYR A 109 0.19 -0.07 -2.86
N ALA A 110 -0.65 -0.03 -1.81
CA ALA A 110 -1.81 -0.90 -1.67
C ALA A 110 -2.79 -0.74 -2.83
N LEU A 111 -3.06 0.50 -3.27
CA LEU A 111 -3.88 0.77 -4.44
C LEU A 111 -3.25 0.17 -5.72
N LYS A 112 -1.94 0.37 -5.94
CA LYS A 112 -1.26 -0.21 -7.11
C LYS A 112 -1.31 -1.74 -7.09
N GLN A 113 -1.14 -2.34 -5.92
CA GLN A 113 -1.24 -3.78 -5.71
C GLN A 113 -2.65 -4.30 -6.05
N GLN A 114 -3.70 -3.60 -5.62
CA GLN A 114 -5.09 -3.92 -5.96
C GLN A 114 -5.33 -3.84 -7.47
N LEU A 115 -4.83 -2.78 -8.13
CA LEU A 115 -4.96 -2.62 -9.59
C LEU A 115 -4.22 -3.73 -10.34
N PHE A 116 -3.05 -4.15 -9.85
CA PHE A 116 -2.30 -5.27 -10.42
C PHE A 116 -3.06 -6.58 -10.29
N GLN A 117 -3.56 -6.89 -9.10
CA GLN A 117 -4.36 -8.10 -8.85
C GLN A 117 -5.64 -8.14 -9.67
N ALA A 118 -6.35 -7.01 -9.78
CA ALA A 118 -7.55 -6.91 -10.58
C ALA A 118 -7.30 -7.18 -12.07
N ALA A 119 -6.15 -6.73 -12.60
CA ALA A 119 -5.74 -7.03 -13.98
C ALA A 119 -5.37 -8.51 -14.17
N SER A 120 -4.63 -9.11 -13.23
CA SER A 120 -4.27 -10.52 -13.31
C SER A 120 -5.49 -11.45 -13.26
N LEU A 121 -6.48 -11.12 -12.41
CA LEU A 121 -7.73 -11.88 -12.35
C LEU A 121 -8.55 -11.79 -13.64
N SER A 122 -8.54 -10.64 -14.32
CA SER A 122 -9.21 -10.55 -15.63
C SER A 122 -8.52 -11.38 -16.70
N ASP A 123 -7.19 -11.43 -16.69
CA ASP A 123 -6.43 -12.23 -17.67
C ASP A 123 -6.68 -13.74 -17.45
N GLU A 124 -6.71 -14.18 -16.20
CA GLU A 124 -7.01 -15.57 -15.83
C GLU A 124 -8.45 -15.96 -16.22
N GLN A 125 -9.43 -15.11 -15.90
CA GLN A 125 -10.83 -15.34 -16.28
C GLN A 125 -11.01 -15.43 -17.80
N ILE A 126 -10.33 -14.58 -18.57
CA ILE A 126 -10.40 -14.62 -20.04
C ILE A 126 -9.80 -15.92 -20.58
N CYS A 127 -8.70 -16.41 -20.00
CA CYS A 127 -8.12 -17.69 -20.39
C CYS A 127 -9.09 -18.84 -20.13
N ASP A 128 -9.74 -18.85 -18.96
CA ASP A 128 -10.73 -19.87 -18.61
C ASP A 128 -11.94 -19.86 -19.55
N ASP A 129 -12.47 -18.67 -19.86
CA ASP A 129 -13.60 -18.52 -20.77
C ASP A 129 -13.26 -19.03 -22.19
N LEU A 130 -12.07 -18.70 -22.70
CA LEU A 130 -11.60 -19.16 -24.01
C LEU A 130 -11.37 -20.67 -24.06
N ASN A 131 -10.82 -21.26 -23.00
CA ASN A 131 -10.67 -22.71 -22.90
C ASN A 131 -12.04 -23.40 -22.88
N ALA A 132 -13.01 -22.86 -22.14
CA ALA A 132 -14.37 -23.38 -22.12
C ALA A 132 -15.09 -23.26 -23.48
N GLU A 133 -14.81 -22.23 -24.27
CA GLU A 133 -15.29 -22.12 -25.65
C GLU A 133 -14.58 -23.09 -26.61
N LEU A 134 -13.29 -23.35 -26.40
CA LEU A 134 -12.55 -24.35 -27.17
C LEU A 134 -13.11 -25.76 -26.93
N ASP A 135 -13.36 -26.11 -25.67
CA ASP A 135 -13.94 -27.40 -25.27
C ASP A 135 -15.35 -27.61 -25.85
N ARG A 136 -16.12 -26.52 -25.98
CA ARG A 136 -17.44 -26.52 -26.64
C ARG A 136 -17.37 -26.54 -28.17
N GLY A 137 -16.16 -26.42 -28.75
CA GLY A 137 -15.94 -26.33 -30.19
C GLY A 137 -16.45 -25.02 -30.82
N THR A 138 -16.71 -23.99 -30.00
CA THR A 138 -17.25 -22.70 -30.46
C THR A 138 -16.18 -21.76 -31.00
N VAL A 139 -14.90 -22.02 -30.69
CA VAL A 139 -13.74 -21.27 -31.22
C VAL A 139 -12.63 -22.23 -31.66
N ALA A 140 -11.84 -21.83 -32.66
CA ALA A 140 -10.71 -22.63 -33.13
C ALA A 140 -9.49 -22.48 -32.20
N ALA A 141 -8.76 -23.58 -31.95
CA ALA A 141 -7.55 -23.59 -31.11
C ALA A 141 -6.51 -22.52 -31.51
N GLN A 142 -6.38 -22.25 -32.81
CA GLN A 142 -5.48 -21.21 -33.34
C GLN A 142 -5.91 -19.78 -32.97
N ALA A 143 -7.21 -19.53 -32.79
CA ALA A 143 -7.72 -18.23 -32.37
C ALA A 143 -7.43 -17.99 -30.88
N VAL A 144 -7.60 -19.02 -30.05
CA VAL A 144 -7.27 -18.99 -28.62
C VAL A 144 -5.76 -18.77 -28.42
N ALA A 145 -4.91 -19.54 -29.11
CA ALA A 145 -3.45 -19.41 -29.04
C ALA A 145 -2.99 -17.98 -29.39
N ARG A 146 -3.57 -17.37 -30.43
CA ARG A 146 -3.23 -16.01 -30.87
C ARG A 146 -3.67 -14.95 -29.84
N HIS A 147 -4.76 -15.19 -29.13
CA HIS A 147 -5.26 -14.29 -28.09
C HIS A 147 -4.44 -14.38 -26.79
N VAL A 148 -4.15 -15.60 -26.32
CA VAL A 148 -3.29 -15.85 -25.15
C VAL A 148 -1.90 -15.25 -25.35
N LEU A 149 -1.32 -15.40 -26.56
CA LEU A 149 -0.05 -14.78 -26.92
C LEU A 149 -0.10 -13.23 -26.92
N SER A 150 -1.27 -12.63 -27.09
CA SER A 150 -1.44 -11.17 -27.08
C SER A 150 -1.67 -10.57 -25.69
N MET A 151 -2.06 -11.38 -24.69
CA MET A 151 -2.41 -10.92 -23.34
C MET A 151 -1.23 -10.91 -22.35
N GLY A 152 -0.15 -11.68 -22.57
CA GLY A 152 0.82 -11.85 -21.47
C GLY A 152 2.20 -12.38 -21.79
N ALA A 153 2.70 -12.31 -23.02
CA ALA A 153 4.11 -12.62 -23.28
C ALA A 153 4.81 -11.42 -23.93
N ASN A 154 5.74 -10.84 -23.18
CA ASN A 154 6.94 -10.26 -23.78
C ASN A 154 7.41 -11.26 -24.84
N GLN A 155 7.55 -10.84 -26.11
CA GLN A 155 7.66 -11.72 -27.30
C GLN A 155 8.85 -12.70 -27.32
N ALA A 156 9.56 -12.89 -26.22
CA ALA A 156 10.68 -13.78 -26.09
C ALA A 156 10.32 -14.97 -25.17
N SER A 157 10.25 -16.17 -25.76
CA SER A 157 10.64 -17.44 -25.11
C SER A 157 9.60 -18.25 -24.33
N LEU A 158 8.37 -18.43 -24.85
CA LEU A 158 7.55 -19.60 -24.46
C LEU A 158 7.21 -20.45 -25.69
N PRO A 159 7.67 -21.72 -25.76
CA PRO A 159 7.25 -22.62 -26.82
C PRO A 159 5.81 -23.09 -26.56
N VAL A 160 4.87 -22.66 -27.40
CA VAL A 160 3.48 -23.14 -27.38
C VAL A 160 3.34 -24.20 -28.47
N GLU A 161 3.14 -25.46 -28.07
CA GLU A 161 2.76 -26.54 -28.99
C GLU A 161 1.24 -26.73 -28.95
N VAL A 162 0.62 -26.80 -30.14
CA VAL A 162 -0.82 -27.04 -30.31
C VAL A 162 -0.97 -28.42 -30.92
N ASP A 163 -1.40 -29.39 -30.12
CA ASP A 163 -1.64 -30.75 -30.62
C ASP A 163 -3.14 -31.07 -30.57
N GLY A 164 -3.73 -31.20 -31.77
CA GLY A 164 -5.07 -31.71 -32.02
C GLY A 164 -6.21 -30.90 -31.41
N HIS A 165 -6.36 -30.89 -30.09
CA HIS A 165 -7.46 -30.31 -29.30
C HIS A 165 -7.02 -29.74 -27.93
N ALA A 166 -5.73 -29.74 -27.56
CA ALA A 166 -5.26 -29.23 -26.27
C ALA A 166 -4.16 -28.17 -26.41
N LEU A 167 -4.28 -27.07 -25.65
CA LEU A 167 -3.25 -26.05 -25.47
C LEU A 167 -2.44 -26.36 -24.22
N THR A 168 -1.19 -26.78 -24.37
CA THR A 168 -0.24 -26.94 -23.25
C THR A 168 0.72 -25.77 -23.21
N VAL A 169 0.63 -24.94 -22.16
CA VAL A 169 1.60 -23.86 -21.88
C VAL A 169 2.65 -24.41 -20.91
N SER A 170 3.84 -24.69 -21.42
CA SER A 170 4.96 -25.18 -20.63
C SER A 170 5.70 -23.99 -20.00
N VAL A 171 5.54 -23.77 -18.70
CA VAL A 171 6.35 -22.79 -17.96
C VAL A 171 7.65 -23.48 -17.56
N SER A 172 8.77 -23.15 -18.21
CA SER A 172 10.08 -23.64 -17.76
C SER A 172 10.37 -23.09 -16.36
N PRO A 173 10.69 -23.93 -15.35
CA PRO A 173 11.13 -23.43 -14.07
C PRO A 173 12.45 -22.69 -14.28
N GLY A 174 12.46 -21.39 -13.94
CA GLY A 174 13.62 -20.53 -14.13
C GLY A 174 14.86 -21.10 -13.41
N GLU A 175 15.96 -21.22 -14.15
CA GLU A 175 17.27 -21.53 -13.58
C GLU A 175 17.60 -20.47 -12.51
N ALA A 176 17.66 -20.89 -11.26
CA ALA A 176 18.26 -20.11 -10.20
C ALA A 176 19.75 -19.96 -10.53
N SER A 177 20.15 -18.78 -10.98
CA SER A 177 21.55 -18.44 -11.19
C SER A 177 22.25 -18.36 -9.84
N GLU A 178 22.89 -19.45 -9.43
CA GLU A 178 23.92 -19.47 -8.41
C GLU A 178 25.16 -18.79 -9.01
N GLN A 179 25.45 -17.56 -8.59
CA GLN A 179 26.74 -16.90 -8.84
C GLN A 179 27.50 -16.77 -7.52
N ALA A 180 28.75 -17.21 -7.61
CA ALA A 180 29.77 -17.38 -6.57
C ALA A 180 30.11 -16.12 -5.76
#